data_AF-A0A0L0B9G6-F1
#
_entry.id   AF-A0A0L0B9G6-F1
#
_cell.length_a   1.000
_cell.length_b   1.000
_cell.length_c   1.000
_cell.angle_alpha   90.00
_cell.angle_beta   90.00
_cell.angle_gamma   90.00
#
_symmetry.space_group_name_H-M   'P 1'
#
loop_
_entity.id
_entity.type
_entity.pdbx_description
1 polymer ?
#
loop_
_entity_poly.entity_id
_entity_poly.type
_entity_poly.pdbx_seq_one_letter_code
_entity_poly.pdbx_strand_id
1 'polypeptide(L)' 'MTITQMLADLAELGWSQARIAEQCGVTQPTIFRITKGGDTSYQNGKAIELLHKKTLKAKRKAA' A
#
# COMPACT_ATOMS: atom_id res chain seq x y z
N MET A 1 11.93 -2.86 3.66
CA MET A 1 10.64 -3.42 3.22
C MET A 1 10.51 -3.28 1.72
N THR A 2 10.03 -4.31 1.05
CA THR A 2 9.58 -4.25 -0.35
C THR A 2 8.17 -3.64 -0.43
N ILE A 3 7.74 -3.24 -1.62
CA ILE A 3 6.37 -2.74 -1.83
C ILE A 3 5.33 -3.82 -1.46
N THR A 4 5.59 -5.08 -1.81
CA THR A 4 4.72 -6.21 -1.45
C THR A 4 4.58 -6.37 0.06
N GLN A 5 5.67 -6.22 0.82
CA GLN A 5 5.61 -6.23 2.29
C GLN A 5 4.78 -5.05 2.83
N MET A 6 4.92 -3.85 2.26
CA MET A 6 4.11 -2.69 2.70
C MET A 6 2.61 -2.89 2.43
N LEU A 7 2.26 -3.56 1.33
CA LEU A 7 0.88 -3.90 1.03
C LEU A 7 0.32 -4.97 1.98
N ALA A 8 1.15 -5.95 2.39
CA ALA A 8 0.78 -6.94 3.39
C ALA A 8 0.52 -6.27 4.76
N ASP A 9 1.44 -5.41 5.22
CA ASP A 9 1.27 -4.65 6.46
C ASP A 9 0.00 -3.80 6.44
N LEU A 10 -0.29 -3.10 5.32
CA LEU A 10 -1.53 -2.34 5.17
C LEU A 10 -2.78 -3.24 5.28
N ALA A 11 -2.74 -4.44 4.69
CA ALA A 11 -3.84 -5.39 4.80
C ALA A 11 -4.05 -5.88 6.24
N GLU A 12 -2.98 -6.15 6.98
CA GLU A 12 -3.04 -6.49 8.42
C GLU A 12 -3.62 -5.34 9.26
N LEU A 13 -3.45 -4.09 8.81
CA LEU A 13 -4.08 -2.90 9.39
C LEU A 13 -5.53 -2.68 8.94
N GLY A 14 -6.14 -3.65 8.24
CA GLY A 14 -7.54 -3.62 7.81
C GLY A 14 -7.78 -2.82 6.53
N TRP A 15 -6.76 -2.51 5.75
CA TRP A 15 -6.94 -1.82 4.47
C TRP A 15 -7.28 -2.81 3.35
N SER A 16 -8.37 -2.53 2.63
CA SER A 16 -8.71 -3.27 1.40
C SER A 16 -7.84 -2.82 0.23
N GLN A 17 -7.59 -3.72 -0.72
CA GLN A 17 -6.83 -3.39 -1.93
C GLN A 17 -7.48 -2.27 -2.76
N ALA A 18 -8.83 -2.21 -2.77
CA ALA A 18 -9.57 -1.14 -3.45
C ALA A 18 -9.30 0.23 -2.81
N ARG A 19 -9.33 0.31 -1.48
CA ARG A 19 -9.02 1.54 -0.75
C ARG A 19 -7.56 1.95 -0.92
N ILE A 20 -6.63 1.00 -0.91
CA ILE A 20 -5.21 1.28 -1.18
C ILE A 20 -5.05 1.86 -2.59
N ALA A 21 -5.69 1.25 -3.57
CA ALA A 21 -5.62 1.68 -4.96
C ALA A 21 -6.12 3.13 -5.14
N GLU A 22 -7.27 3.44 -4.55
CA GLU A 22 -7.83 4.80 -4.51
C GLU A 22 -6.83 5.80 -3.91
N GLN A 23 -6.26 5.51 -2.74
CA GLN A 23 -5.29 6.40 -2.09
C GLN A 23 -3.98 6.55 -2.86
N CYS A 24 -3.59 5.53 -3.63
CA CYS A 24 -2.37 5.56 -4.44
C CYS A 24 -2.61 6.08 -5.86
N GLY A 25 -3.84 6.43 -6.24
CA GLY A 25 -4.17 6.91 -7.59
C GLY A 25 -4.02 5.84 -8.69
N VAL A 26 -4.23 4.57 -8.35
CA VAL A 26 -4.14 3.42 -9.26
C VAL A 26 -5.40 2.58 -9.19
N THR A 27 -5.47 1.51 -10.00
CA THR A 27 -6.59 0.57 -9.98
C THR A 27 -6.34 -0.59 -9.03
N GLN A 28 -7.40 -1.19 -8.47
CA GLN A 28 -7.27 -2.37 -7.60
C GLN A 28 -6.53 -3.54 -8.27
N PRO A 29 -6.74 -3.86 -9.56
CA PRO A 29 -5.95 -4.88 -10.27
C PRO A 29 -4.44 -4.57 -10.30
N THR A 30 -4.06 -3.29 -10.32
CA THR A 30 -2.64 -2.89 -10.21
C THR A 30 -2.08 -3.28 -8.85
N ILE A 31 -2.79 -2.98 -7.76
CA ILE A 31 -2.41 -3.41 -6.41
C ILE A 31 -2.33 -4.93 -6.33
N PHE A 32 -3.35 -5.65 -6.82
CA PHE A 32 -3.35 -7.11 -6.84
C PHE A 32 -2.11 -7.67 -7.55
N ARG A 33 -1.77 -7.18 -8.75
CA ARG A 33 -0.59 -7.64 -9.48
C ARG A 33 0.71 -7.43 -8.70
N ILE A 34 0.86 -6.29 -8.02
CA ILE A 34 2.03 -5.99 -7.18
C ILE A 34 2.09 -6.95 -5.98
N THR A 35 0.95 -7.31 -5.39
CA THR A 35 0.93 -8.33 -4.31
C THR A 35 1.36 -9.72 -4.80
N LYS A 36 1.24 -9.99 -6.11
CA LYS A 36 1.72 -11.23 -6.75
C LYS A 36 3.18 -11.14 -7.22
N GLY A 37 3.90 -10.07 -6.88
CA GLY A 37 5.30 -9.87 -7.26
C GLY A 37 5.50 -9.28 -8.65
N GLY A 38 4.45 -8.73 -9.27
CA GLY A 38 4.58 -8.04 -10.56
C GLY A 38 5.33 -6.71 -10.43
N ASP A 39 5.92 -6.28 -11.55
CA ASP A 39 6.68 -5.05 -11.61
C ASP A 39 5.87 -3.83 -11.17
N THR A 40 6.54 -2.97 -10.41
CA THR A 40 5.99 -1.74 -9.85
C THR A 40 6.80 -0.57 -10.37
N SER A 41 6.15 0.37 -11.05
CA SER A 41 6.81 1.63 -11.42
C SER A 41 7.24 2.40 -10.18
N TYR A 42 8.30 3.19 -10.29
CA TYR A 42 8.78 4.02 -9.18
C TYR A 42 7.68 4.88 -8.56
N GLN A 43 6.84 5.50 -9.40
CA GLN A 43 5.73 6.35 -8.95
C GLN A 43 4.72 5.58 -8.09
N ASN A 44 4.31 4.38 -8.54
CA ASN A 44 3.37 3.54 -7.79
C ASN A 44 3.99 3.05 -6.48
N GLY A 45 5.27 2.64 -6.52
CA GLY A 45 6.00 2.23 -5.33
C GLY A 45 6.10 3.36 -4.29
N LYS A 46 6.39 4.58 -4.75
CA LYS A 46 6.42 5.76 -3.88
C LYS A 46 5.06 6.11 -3.28
N ALA A 47 3.98 6.02 -4.06
CA ALA A 47 2.64 6.26 -3.54
C ALA A 47 2.27 5.27 -2.41
N ILE A 48 2.62 3.98 -2.59
CA ILE A 48 2.40 2.93 -1.58
C ILE A 48 3.28 3.17 -0.34
N GLU A 49 4.55 3.53 -0.52
CA GLU A 49 5.47 3.85 0.58
C GLU A 49 4.93 5.02 1.43
N LEU A 50 4.43 6.08 0.79
CA LEU A 50 3.86 7.24 1.47
C LEU A 50 2.59 6.88 2.24
N LEU A 51 1.69 6.11 1.63
CA LEU A 51 0.48 5.62 2.29
C LEU A 51 0.83 4.80 3.54
N HIS A 52 1.74 3.83 3.41
CA HIS A 52 2.18 2.98 4.51
C HIS A 52 2.75 3.81 5.68
N LYS A 53 3.67 4.73 5.39
CA LYS A 53 4.25 5.63 6.41
C LYS A 53 3.19 6.47 7.13
N LYS A 54 2.22 7.03 6.37
CA LYS A 54 1.12 7.83 6.93
C LYS A 54 0.24 6.99 7.85
N THR A 55 -0.12 5.77 7.44
CA THR A 55 -0.94 4.84 8.23
C THR A 55 -0.24 4.43 9.52
N LEU A 56 1.05 4.08 9.47
CA LEU A 56 1.82 3.74 10.67
C LEU A 56 1.93 4.92 11.64
N LYS A 57 2.15 6.15 11.13
CA LYS A 57 2.18 7.35 11.97
C LYS A 57 0.83 7.61 12.63
N ALA A 58 -0.27 7.42 11.90
CA ALA A 58 -1.62 7.57 12.45
C ALA A 58 -1.91 6.52 13.54
N LYS A 59 -1.56 5.25 13.30
CA LYS A 59 -1.72 4.17 14.28
C LYS A 59 -0.96 4.45 15.58
N ARG A 60 0.29 4.91 15.49
CA ARG A 60 1.11 5.26 16.66
C ARG A 60 0.55 6.43 17.49
N LYS A 61 -0.20 7.35 16.86
CA LYS A 61 -0.84 8.47 17.59
C LYS A 61 -2.12 8.04 18.31
N ALA A 62 -2.75 6.95 17.85
CA ALA A 62 -4.00 6.44 18.39
C ALA A 62 -3.81 5.37 19.48
N ALA A 63 -2.58 4.92 19.71
CA ALA A 63 -2.17 4.03 20.78
C ALA A 63 -1.57 4.85 21.93
#